data_AF-A0A954CTG2-F1
#
_entry.id   AF-A0A954CTG2-F1
#
_cell.length_a   1.000
_cell.length_b   1.000
_cell.length_c   1.000
_cell.angle_alpha   90.00
_cell.angle_beta   90.00
_cell.angle_gamma   90.00
#
_symmetry.space_group_name_H-M   'P 1'
#
loop_
_entity.id
_entity.type
_entity.pdbx_description
1 polymer ?
#
loop_
_entity_poly.entity_id
_entity_poly.type
_entity_poly.pdbx_seq_one_letter_code
_entity_poly.pdbx_strand_id
1 'polypeptide(L)'
;MPFALELFFDPPCETRLRRVVQSLREAQLGGTVLIEDVKARFHITLAICDDADEAKMCDVVKELAYKTHSLPVILSSLGMFPSAESVLFLAPVVDQELLDVHREMYSRLSDFT
;
A
#
# COMPACT_ATOMS: atom_id res chain seq x y z
N MET A 1 11.69 -13.17 8.58
CA MET A 1 11.03 -12.97 7.27
C MET A 1 10.38 -11.60 7.36
N PRO A 2 10.60 -10.71 6.39
CA PRO A 2 10.03 -9.38 6.48
C PRO A 2 8.51 -9.43 6.37
N PHE A 3 7.84 -8.62 7.18
CA PHE A 3 6.39 -8.40 7.12
C PHE A 3 6.11 -6.99 6.60
N ALA A 4 5.02 -6.84 5.86
CA ALA A 4 4.50 -5.54 5.45
C ALA A 4 3.11 -5.32 6.03
N LEU A 5 2.83 -4.09 6.47
CA LEU A 5 1.49 -3.65 6.82
C LEU A 5 0.95 -2.81 5.67
N GLU A 6 -0.25 -3.14 5.23
CA GLU A 6 -0.82 -2.63 3.99
C GLU A 6 -2.27 -2.16 4.20
N LEU A 7 -2.62 -1.04 3.58
CA LEU A 7 -4.01 -0.62 3.39
C LEU A 7 -4.49 -1.12 2.02
N PHE A 8 -5.63 -1.81 2.00
CA PHE A 8 -6.26 -2.25 0.78
C PHE A 8 -7.36 -1.30 0.34
N PHE A 9 -7.51 -1.17 -0.98
CA PHE A 9 -8.60 -0.41 -1.57
C PHE A 9 -9.93 -1.18 -1.49
N ASP A 10 -11.03 -0.44 -1.37
CA ASP A 10 -12.36 -1.01 -1.49
C ASP A 10 -12.65 -1.48 -2.94
N PRO A 11 -13.68 -2.34 -3.16
CA PRO A 11 -13.96 -2.87 -4.50
C PRO A 11 -14.22 -1.80 -5.58
N PRO A 12 -14.95 -0.69 -5.31
CA PRO A 12 -15.07 0.41 -6.25
C PRO A 12 -13.72 1.04 -6.64
N CYS A 13 -12.84 1.30 -5.67
CA CYS A 13 -11.51 1.86 -5.91
C CYS A 13 -10.63 0.89 -6.70
N GLU A 14 -10.57 -0.39 -6.32
CA GLU A 14 -9.81 -1.38 -7.08
C GLU A 14 -10.31 -1.51 -8.53
N THR A 15 -11.62 -1.38 -8.77
CA THR A 15 -12.17 -1.38 -10.14
C THR A 15 -11.64 -0.23 -10.98
N ARG A 16 -11.48 0.97 -10.38
CA ARG A 16 -10.89 2.13 -11.06
C ARG A 16 -9.40 1.92 -11.34
N LEU A 17 -8.65 1.35 -10.38
CA LEU A 17 -7.23 1.05 -10.55
C LEU A 17 -6.98 0.02 -11.65
N ARG A 18 -7.82 -1.01 -11.76
CA ARG A 18 -7.75 -1.98 -12.87
C ARG A 18 -7.90 -1.34 -14.25
N ARG A 19 -8.72 -0.28 -14.38
CA ARG A 19 -8.83 0.46 -15.66
C ARG A 19 -7.54 1.21 -16.01
N VAL A 20 -6.82 1.72 -15.02
CA VAL A 20 -5.49 2.33 -15.23
C VAL A 20 -4.51 1.28 -15.74
N VAL A 21 -4.45 0.12 -15.07
CA VAL A 21 -3.59 -1.01 -15.47
C VAL A 21 -3.95 -1.50 -16.88
N GLN A 22 -5.24 -1.61 -17.19
CA GLN A 22 -5.71 -1.97 -18.53
C GLN A 22 -5.23 -0.97 -19.58
N SER A 23 -5.33 0.33 -19.31
CA SER A 23 -4.86 1.38 -20.23
C SER A 23 -3.35 1.29 -20.48
N LEU A 24 -2.57 0.99 -19.45
CA LEU A 24 -1.12 0.77 -19.57
C LEU A 24 -0.80 -0.48 -20.40
N ARG A 25 -1.56 -1.56 -20.22
CA ARG A 25 -1.42 -2.80 -20.99
C ARG A 25 -1.74 -2.58 -22.47
N GLU A 26 -2.80 -1.83 -22.77
CA GLU A 26 -3.20 -1.47 -24.14
C GLU A 26 -2.19 -0.54 -24.83
N ALA A 27 -1.49 0.31 -24.08
CA ALA A 27 -0.42 1.16 -24.60
C ALA A 27 0.85 0.39 -25.01
N GLN A 28 0.94 -0.91 -24.71
CA GLN A 28 2.04 -1.80 -25.10
C GLN A 28 3.44 -1.24 -24.78
N LEU A 29 3.59 -0.67 -23.58
CA LEU A 29 4.89 -0.24 -23.08
C LEU A 29 5.77 -1.48 -22.83
N GLY A 30 6.54 -1.87 -23.84
CA GLY A 30 7.35 -3.09 -23.82
C GLY A 30 8.26 -3.17 -22.58
N GLY A 31 8.36 -4.35 -21.99
CA GLY A 31 9.18 -4.61 -20.80
C GLY A 31 8.55 -4.17 -19.47
N THR A 32 7.33 -3.61 -19.48
CA THR A 32 6.61 -3.24 -18.25
C THR A 32 6.00 -4.48 -17.59
N VAL A 33 6.27 -4.68 -16.31
CA VAL A 33 5.57 -5.65 -15.45
C VAL A 33 4.50 -4.91 -14.67
N LEU A 34 3.25 -5.35 -14.78
CA LEU A 34 2.12 -4.74 -14.07
C LEU A 34 1.86 -5.49 -12.75
N ILE A 35 1.23 -4.81 -11.80
CA ILE A 35 0.93 -5.37 -10.47
C ILE A 35 0.16 -6.71 -10.51
N GLU A 36 -0.69 -6.88 -11.51
CA GLU A 36 -1.46 -8.12 -11.72
C GLU A 36 -0.59 -9.28 -12.21
N ASP A 37 0.49 -8.99 -12.94
CA ASP A 37 1.40 -10.02 -13.49
C ASP A 37 2.20 -10.70 -12.37
N VAL A 38 2.43 -9.99 -11.26
CA VAL A 38 3.07 -10.51 -10.03
C VAL A 38 2.08 -10.99 -8.98
N LYS A 39 0.78 -11.06 -9.31
CA LYS A 39 -0.31 -11.49 -8.41
C LYS A 39 -0.40 -10.69 -7.10
N ALA A 40 0.10 -9.45 -7.10
CA ALA A 40 -0.05 -8.56 -5.97
C ALA A 40 -1.44 -7.89 -5.99
N ARG A 41 -1.91 -7.45 -4.82
CA ARG A 41 -3.11 -6.63 -4.69
C ARG A 41 -2.75 -5.15 -4.72
N PHE A 42 -3.66 -4.30 -5.17
CA PHE A 42 -3.49 -2.85 -5.02
C PHE A 42 -3.50 -2.49 -3.54
N HIS A 43 -2.46 -1.79 -3.09
CA HIS A 43 -2.30 -1.42 -1.69
C HIS A 43 -1.52 -0.12 -1.53
N ILE A 44 -1.55 0.42 -0.32
CA ILE A 44 -0.61 1.42 0.18
C ILE A 44 0.16 0.77 1.33
N THR A 45 1.48 0.66 1.20
CA THR A 45 2.34 0.14 2.26
C THR A 45 2.47 1.18 3.38
N LEU A 46 2.18 0.78 4.62
CA LEU A 46 2.34 1.61 5.81
C LEU A 46 3.68 1.37 6.51
N ALA A 47 4.14 0.12 6.57
CA ALA A 47 5.40 -0.23 7.20
C ALA A 47 5.96 -1.54 6.62
N ILE A 48 7.28 -1.69 6.71
CA ILE A 48 8.02 -2.93 6.45
C ILE A 48 8.83 -3.23 7.71
N CYS A 49 8.71 -4.45 8.23
CA CYS A 49 9.35 -4.89 9.47
C CYS A 49 10.17 -6.16 9.19
N ASP A 50 11.50 -6.08 9.30
CA ASP A 50 12.39 -7.19 8.93
C ASP A 50 12.39 -8.35 9.96
N ASP A 51 12.28 -8.01 11.25
CA ASP A 51 12.40 -8.94 12.38
C ASP A 51 11.22 -8.79 13.38
N ALA A 52 9.99 -8.90 12.88
CA ALA A 52 8.79 -8.85 13.73
C ALA A 52 8.36 -10.24 14.24
N ASP A 53 7.83 -10.27 15.47
CA ASP A 53 7.07 -11.41 16.00
C ASP A 53 5.70 -11.44 15.33
N GLU A 54 5.45 -12.48 14.53
CA GLU A 54 4.22 -12.65 13.74
C GLU A 54 2.95 -12.62 14.58
N ALA A 55 2.96 -13.27 15.75
CA ALA A 55 1.79 -13.37 16.60
C ALA A 55 1.43 -11.99 17.18
N LYS A 56 2.44 -11.26 17.67
CA LYS A 56 2.25 -9.88 18.13
C LYS A 56 1.79 -8.97 17.00
N MET A 57 2.36 -9.13 15.81
CA MET A 57 1.98 -8.33 14.65
C MET A 57 0.52 -8.55 14.24
N CYS A 58 0.07 -9.81 14.25
CA CYS A 58 -1.33 -10.14 13.98
C CYS A 58 -2.28 -9.47 14.97
N ASP A 59 -1.93 -9.42 16.26
CA ASP A 59 -2.77 -8.79 17.27
C ASP A 59 -2.80 -7.27 17.14
N VAL A 60 -1.66 -6.64 16.85
CA VAL A 60 -1.60 -5.20 16.52
C VAL A 60 -2.47 -4.87 15.31
N VAL A 61 -2.37 -5.65 14.24
CA VAL A 61 -3.16 -5.44 13.02
C VAL A 61 -4.66 -5.60 13.29
N LYS A 62 -5.07 -6.58 14.10
CA LYS A 62 -6.49 -6.72 14.48
C LYS A 62 -7.00 -5.52 15.27
N GLU A 63 -6.21 -5.03 16.23
CA GLU A 63 -6.59 -3.85 17.02
C GLU A 63 -6.68 -2.59 16.16
N LEU A 64 -5.70 -2.38 15.27
CA LEU A 64 -5.71 -1.26 14.32
C LEU A 64 -6.91 -1.36 13.39
N ALA A 65 -7.14 -2.52 12.76
CA ALA A 65 -8.27 -2.72 11.86
C ALA A 65 -9.64 -2.53 12.54
N TYR A 66 -9.76 -2.82 13.84
CA TYR A 66 -10.99 -2.57 14.60
C TYR A 66 -11.23 -1.08 14.85
N LYS A 67 -10.16 -0.30 15.08
CA LYS A 67 -10.24 1.14 15.42
C LYS A 67 -10.24 2.03 14.18
N THR A 68 -9.56 1.62 13.12
CA THR A 68 -9.41 2.39 11.88
C THR A 68 -10.64 2.20 11.00
N HIS A 69 -11.28 3.30 10.64
CA HIS A 69 -12.36 3.30 9.65
C HIS A 69 -11.78 3.45 8.24
N SER A 70 -12.54 3.05 7.23
CA SER A 70 -12.18 3.36 5.85
C SER A 70 -12.01 4.87 5.68
N LEU A 71 -10.87 5.27 5.11
CA LEU A 71 -10.55 6.66 4.82
C LEU A 71 -10.50 6.91 3.30
N PRO A 72 -10.92 8.09 2.83
CA PRO A 72 -10.71 8.48 1.45
C PRO A 72 -9.21 8.63 1.17
N VAL A 73 -8.79 8.27 -0.04
CA VAL A 73 -7.43 8.53 -0.52
C VAL A 73 -7.50 9.12 -1.92
N ILE A 74 -6.70 10.16 -2.16
CA ILE A 74 -6.52 10.77 -3.48
C ILE A 74 -5.17 10.33 -4.03
N LEU A 75 -5.16 9.77 -5.24
CA LEU A 75 -3.95 9.45 -5.99
C LEU A 75 -3.78 10.49 -7.11
N SER A 76 -3.04 11.57 -6.85
CA SER A 76 -2.99 12.75 -7.73
C SER A 76 -1.75 12.85 -8.63
N SER A 77 -0.76 12.00 -8.41
CA SER A 77 0.51 12.04 -9.15
C SER A 77 1.10 10.66 -9.38
N LEU A 78 2.01 10.59 -10.35
CA LEU A 78 2.88 9.44 -10.58
C LEU A 78 4.21 9.69 -9.88
N GLY A 79 4.64 8.73 -9.08
CA GLY A 79 5.97 8.66 -8.51
C GLY A 79 6.83 7.62 -9.23
N MET A 80 8.14 7.74 -9.08
CA MET A 80 9.11 6.80 -9.62
C MET A 80 10.21 6.52 -8.61
N PHE A 81 10.52 5.25 -8.38
CA PHE A 81 11.75 4.83 -7.70
C PHE A 81 12.80 4.51 -8.78
N PRO A 82 13.87 5.32 -8.91
CA PRO A 82 14.91 5.09 -9.92
C PRO A 82 15.87 3.98 -9.48
N SER A 83 15.38 2.74 -9.40
CA SER A 83 16.18 1.53 -9.18
C SER A 83 16.50 0.81 -10.50
N ALA A 84 17.24 -0.29 -10.42
CA ALA A 84 17.52 -1.14 -11.59
C ALA A 84 16.23 -1.66 -12.26
N GLU A 85 15.19 -1.91 -11.45
CA GLU A 85 13.87 -2.35 -11.87
C GLU A 85 12.96 -1.19 -12.27
N SER A 86 13.25 0.03 -11.82
CA SER A 86 12.50 1.28 -12.08
C SER A 86 11.01 1.14 -11.84
N VAL A 87 10.56 1.44 -10.62
CA VAL A 87 9.15 1.26 -10.23
C VAL A 87 8.36 2.56 -10.43
N LEU A 88 7.30 2.50 -11.22
CA LEU A 88 6.27 3.54 -11.30
C LEU A 88 5.13 3.22 -10.33
N PHE A 89 4.65 4.23 -9.60
CA PHE A 89 3.54 4.08 -8.67
C PHE A 89 2.62 5.30 -8.67
N LEU A 90 1.37 5.10 -8.27
CA LEU A 90 0.44 6.19 -8.01
C LEU A 90 0.69 6.71 -6.59
N ALA A 91 1.09 7.97 -6.46
CA ALA A 91 1.42 8.55 -5.17
C ALA A 91 0.15 9.09 -4.48
N PRO A 92 -0.10 8.71 -3.21
CA PRO A 92 -1.19 9.27 -2.44
C PRO A 92 -0.89 10.73 -2.06
N VAL A 93 -1.93 11.55 -2.04
CA VAL A 93 -1.90 12.85 -1.36
C VAL A 93 -1.75 12.57 0.14
N VAL A 94 -0.71 13.14 0.73
CA VAL A 94 -0.43 13.00 2.17
C VAL A 94 -1.27 14.03 2.91
N ASP A 95 -2.49 13.64 3.29
CA ASP A 95 -3.37 14.44 4.14
C ASP A 95 -3.27 14.03 5.62
N GLN A 96 -4.01 14.75 6.46
CA GLN A 96 -3.96 14.56 7.90
C GLN A 96 -4.55 13.20 8.33
N GLU A 97 -5.60 12.71 7.68
CA GLU A 97 -6.22 11.42 8.02
C GLU A 97 -5.27 10.25 7.73
N LEU A 98 -4.62 10.26 6.56
CA LEU A 98 -3.63 9.24 6.21
C LEU A 98 -2.41 9.30 7.15
N LEU A 99 -1.97 10.51 7.51
CA LEU A 99 -0.90 10.69 8.49
C LEU A 99 -1.29 10.18 9.89
N ASP A 100 -2.54 10.38 10.32
CA ASP A 100 -3.01 9.93 11.62
C ASP A 100 -3.10 8.41 11.70
N VAL A 101 -3.58 7.75 10.63
CA VAL A 101 -3.54 6.29 10.51
C VAL A 101 -2.10 5.78 10.56
N HIS A 102 -1.19 6.41 9.82
CA HIS A 102 0.22 6.02 9.84
C HIS A 102 0.86 6.25 11.22
N ARG A 103 0.56 7.34 11.92
CA ARG A 103 1.09 7.61 13.27
C ARG A 103 0.56 6.64 14.32
N GLU A 104 -0.74 6.33 14.32
CA GLU A 104 -1.30 5.35 15.25
C GLU A 104 -0.72 3.96 14.97
N MET A 105 -0.52 3.59 13.71
CA MET A 105 0.17 2.35 13.37
C MET A 105 1.61 2.35 13.90
N TYR A 106 2.37 3.41 13.65
CA TYR A 106 3.77 3.51 14.06
C TYR A 106 3.94 3.49 15.59
N SER A 107 3.06 4.17 16.33
CA SER A 107 3.11 4.17 17.80
C SER A 107 2.91 2.78 18.40
N ARG A 108 2.06 1.96 17.78
CA ARG A 108 1.87 0.55 18.18
C ARG A 108 3.09 -0.28 17.82
N LEU A 109 3.69 -0.05 16.66
CA LEU A 109 4.87 -0.82 16.23
C LEU A 109 6.13 -0.48 17.03
N SER A 110 6.29 0.76 17.49
CA SER A 110 7.45 1.17 18.30
C SER A 110 7.52 0.48 19.66
N ASP A 111 6.43 -0.14 20.13
CA ASP A 111 6.44 -0.98 21.34
C ASP A 111 7.11 -2.35 21.09
N PHE A 112 7.43 -2.70 19.83
CA PHE A 112 7.93 -4.01 19.42
C PHE A 112 9.30 -3.98 18.71
N THR A 113 9.88 -2.79 18.49
CA THR A 113 11.22 -2.56 17.92
C THR A 113 12.15 -1.94 18.95
#